data_AF-A0A5Q0P5C5-F1
#
_entry.id   AF-A0A5Q0P5C5-F1
#
_cell.length_a   1.000
_cell.length_b   1.000
_cell.length_c   1.000
_cell.angle_alpha   90.00
_cell.angle_beta   90.00
_cell.angle_gamma   90.00
#
_symmetry.space_group_name_H-M   'P 1'
#
loop_
_entity.id
_entity.type
_entity.pdbx_description
1 polymer ?
#
loop_
_entity_poly.entity_id
_entity_poly.type
_entity_poly.pdbx_seq_one_letter_code
_entity_poly.pdbx_strand_id
1 'polypeptide(L)'
;MPKVVPEVQPFSKAEIQQGLQEMQQRLNTSIEDWGKTLKREDFEWSWHGRQLKQPKRQEVCNIFQGVVNDTYNMAQKNKARLNVEDQKLLENRHLFIEALGYENNIVDTKMGFDCRLH
;
A
#
# COMPACT_ATOMS: atom_id res chain seq x y z
N MET A 1 -24.04 -34.89 -11.13
CA MET A 1 -23.93 -34.37 -9.75
C MET A 1 -24.06 -32.86 -9.81
N PRO A 2 -25.00 -32.23 -9.09
CA PRO A 2 -25.07 -30.77 -9.05
C PRO A 2 -23.81 -30.25 -8.34
N LYS A 3 -23.13 -29.30 -8.99
CA LYS A 3 -21.94 -28.62 -8.48
C LYS A 3 -22.42 -27.69 -7.36
N VAL A 4 -22.20 -28.05 -6.10
CA VAL A 4 -22.48 -27.16 -4.97
C VAL A 4 -21.55 -25.96 -5.12
N VAL A 5 -22.10 -24.82 -5.57
CA VAL A 5 -21.38 -23.56 -5.60
C VAL A 5 -21.41 -23.05 -4.16
N PRO A 6 -20.27 -22.95 -3.45
CA PRO A 6 -20.26 -22.42 -2.10
C PRO A 6 -20.78 -20.98 -2.12
N GLU A 7 -21.70 -20.66 -1.21
CA GLU A 7 -22.25 -19.33 -1.05
C GLU A 7 -21.12 -18.37 -0.64
N VAL A 8 -20.80 -17.41 -1.52
CA VAL A 8 -19.72 -16.45 -1.30
C VAL A 8 -20.19 -15.42 -0.28
N GLN A 9 -19.76 -15.56 0.97
CA GLN A 9 -20.12 -14.62 2.03
C GLN A 9 -19.41 -13.27 1.82
N PRO A 10 -20.17 -12.15 1.74
CA PRO A 10 -19.60 -10.82 1.63
C PRO A 10 -18.70 -10.50 2.82
N PHE A 11 -17.69 -9.64 2.62
CA PHE A 11 -16.94 -9.11 3.74
C PHE A 11 -17.84 -8.25 4.64
N SER A 12 -17.73 -8.47 5.94
CA SER A 12 -18.24 -7.55 6.95
C SER A 12 -17.40 -6.28 7.01
N LYS A 13 -17.98 -5.19 7.52
CA LYS A 13 -17.24 -3.94 7.76
C LYS A 13 -16.03 -4.16 8.68
N ALA A 14 -16.16 -5.05 9.67
CA ALA A 14 -15.10 -5.37 10.61
C ALA A 14 -13.92 -6.06 9.92
N GLU A 15 -14.18 -7.03 9.02
CA GLU A 15 -13.12 -7.69 8.25
C GLU A 15 -12.38 -6.71 7.34
N ILE A 16 -13.09 -5.78 6.68
CA ILE A 16 -12.46 -4.75 5.84
C ILE A 16 -11.58 -3.83 6.69
N GLN A 17 -12.10 -3.35 7.81
CA GLN A 17 -11.34 -2.49 8.74
C GLN A 17 -10.11 -3.19 9.28
N GLN A 18 -10.22 -4.47 9.65
CA GLN A 18 -9.08 -5.27 10.08
C GLN A 18 -8.04 -5.40 8.96
N GLY A 19 -8.47 -5.70 7.72
CA GLY A 19 -7.55 -5.78 6.57
C GLY A 19 -6.80 -4.47 6.30
N LEU A 20 -7.47 -3.32 6.45
CA LEU A 20 -6.83 -2.01 6.32
C LEU A 20 -5.83 -1.74 7.46
N GLN A 21 -6.16 -2.13 8.69
CA GLN A 21 -5.24 -2.03 9.82
C GLN A 21 -4.00 -2.90 9.63
N GLU A 22 -4.19 -4.14 9.17
CA GLU A 22 -3.09 -5.07 8.86
C GLU A 22 -2.19 -4.52 7.75
N MET A 23 -2.76 -3.89 6.72
CA MET A 23 -2.00 -3.19 5.68
C MET A 23 -1.13 -2.08 6.30
N GLN A 24 -1.71 -1.23 7.13
CA GLN A 24 -1.00 -0.12 7.77
C GLN A 24 0.11 -0.62 8.71
N GLN A 25 -0.17 -1.67 9.48
CA GLN A 25 0.83 -2.31 10.33
C GLN A 25 1.99 -2.87 9.52
N ARG A 26 1.72 -3.59 8.42
CA ARG A 26 2.76 -4.12 7.53
C ARG A 26 3.64 -3.00 6.96
N LEU A 27 3.03 -1.88 6.55
CA LEU A 27 3.77 -0.72 6.09
C LEU A 27 4.68 -0.15 7.19
N ASN A 28 4.14 0.09 8.38
CA ASN A 28 4.90 0.62 9.51
C ASN A 28 6.09 -0.30 9.85
N THR A 29 5.85 -1.60 10.00
CA THR A 29 6.91 -2.58 10.28
C THR A 29 7.97 -2.61 9.17
N SER A 30 7.55 -2.57 7.91
CA SER A 30 8.49 -2.58 6.78
C SER A 30 9.37 -1.33 6.76
N ILE A 31 8.81 -0.16 7.06
CA ILE A 31 9.55 1.10 7.17
C ILE A 31 10.46 1.12 8.40
N GLU A 32 10.01 0.61 9.54
CA GLU A 32 10.83 0.50 10.76
C GLU A 32 12.02 -0.43 10.55
N ASP A 33 11.80 -1.62 9.97
CA ASP A 33 12.84 -2.60 9.72
C ASP A 33 13.83 -2.10 8.66
N TRP A 34 13.34 -1.47 7.59
CA TRP A 34 14.18 -0.78 6.64
C TRP A 34 15.01 0.32 7.30
N GLY A 35 14.39 1.14 8.17
CA GLY A 35 15.06 2.23 8.89
C GLY A 35 16.21 1.77 9.77
N LYS A 36 16.11 0.58 10.38
CA LYS A 36 17.20 -0.03 11.16
C LYS A 36 18.43 -0.39 10.33
N THR A 37 18.29 -0.54 9.01
CA THR A 37 19.40 -0.86 8.10
C THR A 37 20.20 0.36 7.66
N LEU A 38 19.70 1.57 7.92
CA LEU A 38 20.29 2.82 7.45
C LEU A 38 21.62 3.12 8.13
N LYS A 39 22.60 3.52 7.32
CA LYS A 39 23.94 3.91 7.77
C LYS A 39 24.23 5.36 7.49
N ARG A 40 25.42 5.85 7.88
CA ARG A 40 25.75 7.26 7.68
C ARG A 40 25.84 7.63 6.19
N GLU A 41 26.45 6.74 5.42
CA GLU A 41 26.73 6.81 4.00
C GLU A 41 25.50 6.78 3.10
N ASP A 42 24.34 6.36 3.62
CA ASP A 42 23.06 6.32 2.92
C ASP A 42 22.43 7.70 2.70
N PHE A 43 23.05 8.73 3.27
CA PHE A 43 22.57 10.09 3.26
C PHE A 43 23.58 11.03 2.61
N GLU A 44 23.06 12.15 2.14
CA GLU A 44 23.81 13.24 1.52
C GLU A 44 23.38 14.59 2.10
N TRP A 45 24.27 15.58 1.99
CA TRP A 45 23.96 16.95 2.37
C TRP A 45 23.22 17.66 1.22
N SER A 46 22.12 18.31 1.57
CA SER A 46 21.41 19.26 0.73
C SER A 46 21.42 20.63 1.38
N TRP A 47 20.99 21.66 0.64
CA TRP A 47 20.79 23.01 1.15
C TRP A 47 19.81 23.09 2.33
N HIS A 48 18.89 22.13 2.48
CA HIS A 48 17.95 22.02 3.60
C HIS A 48 18.40 21.04 4.69
N GLY A 49 19.63 20.55 4.63
CA GLY A 49 20.18 19.58 5.58
C GLY A 49 20.35 18.18 5.00
N ARG A 50 20.45 17.19 5.87
CA ARG A 50 20.76 15.81 5.50
C ARG A 50 19.51 15.09 4.98
N GLN A 51 19.62 14.54 3.77
CA GLN A 51 18.55 13.78 3.13
C GLN A 51 19.05 12.41 2.69
N LEU A 52 18.13 11.46 2.48
CA LEU A 52 18.45 10.15 1.92
C LEU A 52 18.98 10.32 0.49
N LYS A 53 19.94 9.49 0.09
CA LYS A 53 20.35 9.40 -1.32
C LYS A 53 19.23 8.80 -2.17
N GLN A 54 19.23 9.11 -3.46
CA GLN A 54 18.22 8.62 -4.41
C GLN A 54 17.96 7.09 -4.33
N PRO A 55 18.97 6.19 -4.23
CA PRO A 55 18.70 4.75 -4.13
C PRO A 55 17.87 4.39 -2.90
N LYS A 56 18.13 5.05 -1.76
CA LYS A 56 17.39 4.82 -0.53
C LYS A 56 15.98 5.39 -0.56
N ARG A 57 15.77 6.52 -1.25
CA ARG A 57 14.40 7.02 -1.52
C ARG A 57 13.61 6.02 -2.34
N GLN A 58 14.24 5.42 -3.35
CA GLN A 58 13.59 4.39 -4.18
C GLN A 58 13.23 3.15 -3.37
N GLU A 59 14.08 2.72 -2.43
CA GLU A 59 13.76 1.60 -1.52
C GLU A 59 12.48 1.89 -0.71
N VAL A 60 12.33 3.11 -0.17
CA VAL A 60 11.09 3.52 0.52
C VAL A 60 9.89 3.47 -0.41
N CYS A 61 10.01 4.04 -1.62
CA CYS A 61 8.92 4.00 -2.59
C CYS A 61 8.52 2.57 -2.98
N ASN A 62 9.50 1.66 -3.07
CA ASN A 62 9.25 0.25 -3.33
C ASN A 62 8.51 -0.43 -2.16
N ILE A 63 8.73 -0.02 -0.91
CA ILE A 63 7.98 -0.52 0.25
C ILE A 63 6.50 -0.12 0.14
N PHE A 64 6.21 1.17 -0.09
CA PHE A 64 4.83 1.65 -0.28
C PHE A 64 4.15 0.94 -1.46
N GLN A 65 4.84 0.88 -2.60
CA GLN A 65 4.37 0.19 -3.80
C GLN A 65 4.06 -1.29 -3.51
N GLY A 66 4.94 -1.99 -2.81
CA GLY A 66 4.79 -3.40 -2.47
C GLY A 66 3.54 -3.65 -1.61
N VAL A 67 3.36 -2.88 -0.54
CA VAL A 67 2.19 -3.01 0.34
C VAL A 67 0.89 -2.74 -0.42
N VAL A 68 0.84 -1.66 -1.22
CA VAL A 68 -0.36 -1.34 -2.01
C VAL A 68 -0.64 -2.41 -3.07
N ASN A 69 0.39 -2.95 -3.72
CA ASN A 69 0.25 -4.04 -4.69
C ASN A 69 -0.29 -5.31 -4.03
N ASP A 70 0.23 -5.67 -2.86
CA ASP A 70 -0.23 -6.83 -2.11
C ASP A 70 -1.70 -6.67 -1.72
N THR A 71 -2.09 -5.51 -1.19
CA THR A 71 -3.47 -5.22 -0.82
C THR A 71 -4.40 -5.26 -2.03
N TYR A 72 -3.98 -4.68 -3.16
CA TYR A 72 -4.75 -4.75 -4.41
C TYR A 72 -4.92 -6.20 -4.89
N ASN A 73 -3.86 -6.99 -4.86
CA ASN A 73 -3.91 -8.40 -5.25
C ASN A 73 -4.80 -9.23 -4.32
N MET A 74 -4.77 -8.95 -3.00
CA MET A 74 -5.68 -9.58 -2.04
C MET A 74 -7.14 -9.20 -2.31
N ALA A 75 -7.41 -7.93 -2.60
CA ALA A 75 -8.75 -7.46 -2.94
C ALA A 75 -9.25 -8.10 -4.24
N GLN A 76 -8.42 -8.18 -5.28
CA GLN A 76 -8.74 -8.85 -6.55
C GLN A 76 -9.05 -10.34 -6.36
N LYS A 77 -8.26 -11.06 -5.57
CA LYS A 77 -8.51 -12.49 -5.24
C LYS A 77 -9.84 -12.70 -4.52
N ASN A 78 -10.28 -11.70 -3.76
CA ASN A 78 -11.53 -11.74 -3.00
C ASN A 78 -12.64 -10.87 -3.62
N LYS A 79 -12.52 -10.48 -4.90
CA LYS A 79 -13.44 -9.53 -5.55
C LYS A 79 -14.91 -9.93 -5.41
N ALA A 80 -15.22 -11.21 -5.51
CA ALA A 80 -16.59 -11.73 -5.38
C ALA A 80 -17.21 -11.53 -3.98
N ARG A 81 -16.39 -11.31 -2.95
CA ARG A 81 -16.84 -11.03 -1.57
C ARG A 81 -17.05 -9.54 -1.30
N LEU A 82 -16.64 -8.67 -2.23
CA LEU A 82 -16.83 -7.22 -2.12
C LEU A 82 -18.21 -6.82 -2.62
N ASN A 83 -18.73 -5.70 -2.13
CA ASN A 83 -19.95 -5.10 -2.70
C ASN A 83 -19.66 -4.54 -4.12
N VAL A 84 -20.71 -4.22 -4.87
CA VAL A 84 -20.58 -3.77 -6.27
C VAL A 84 -19.76 -2.48 -6.42
N GLU A 85 -19.82 -1.58 -5.43
CA GLU A 85 -19.06 -0.32 -5.45
C GLU A 85 -17.55 -0.58 -5.30
N ASP A 86 -17.18 -1.37 -4.29
CA ASP A 86 -15.79 -1.77 -4.05
C ASP A 86 -15.22 -2.62 -5.20
N GLN A 87 -16.05 -3.45 -5.84
CA GLN A 87 -15.64 -4.21 -7.03
C GLN A 87 -15.26 -3.30 -8.20
N LYS A 88 -15.91 -2.14 -8.36
CA LYS A 88 -15.58 -1.15 -9.40
C LYS A 88 -14.25 -0.46 -9.12
N LEU A 89 -13.94 -0.20 -7.84
CA LEU A 89 -12.63 0.36 -7.46
C LEU A 89 -11.48 -0.54 -7.91
N LEU A 90 -11.71 -1.86 -8.00
CA LEU A 90 -10.69 -2.81 -8.46
C LEU A 90 -10.50 -2.87 -9.98
N GLU A 91 -11.40 -2.27 -10.77
CA GLU A 91 -11.28 -2.21 -12.24
C GLU A 91 -10.20 -1.24 -12.69
N ASN A 92 -9.93 -0.22 -11.88
CA ASN A 92 -8.88 0.75 -12.14
C ASN A 92 -7.99 0.88 -10.91
N ARG A 93 -6.72 0.54 -11.10
CA ARG A 93 -5.71 0.61 -10.04
C ARG A 93 -5.58 2.00 -9.42
N HIS A 94 -5.74 3.05 -10.22
CA HIS A 94 -5.72 4.43 -9.74
C HIS A 94 -6.87 4.70 -8.76
N LEU A 95 -8.09 4.27 -9.09
CA LEU A 95 -9.26 4.42 -8.20
C LEU A 95 -9.08 3.65 -6.89
N PHE A 96 -8.48 2.46 -6.95
CA PHE A 96 -8.14 1.71 -5.75
C PHE A 96 -7.14 2.47 -4.86
N ILE A 97 -6.09 3.04 -5.45
CA ILE A 97 -5.09 3.83 -4.71
C ILE A 97 -5.74 5.07 -4.07
N GLU A 98 -6.59 5.77 -4.81
CA GLU A 98 -7.33 6.93 -4.30
C GLU A 98 -8.27 6.55 -3.15
N ALA A 99 -8.92 5.38 -3.24
CA ALA A 99 -9.76 4.87 -2.16
C ALA A 99 -8.99 4.52 -0.88
N LEU A 100 -7.67 4.29 -0.96
CA LEU A 100 -6.79 4.18 0.20
C LEU A 100 -6.42 5.55 0.81
N GLY A 101 -6.82 6.66 0.19
CA GLY A 101 -6.55 8.02 0.64
C GLY A 101 -5.30 8.65 0.02
N TYR A 102 -4.72 8.06 -1.02
CA TYR A 102 -3.57 8.64 -1.72
C TYR A 102 -4.02 9.48 -2.92
N GLU A 103 -3.96 10.80 -2.79
CA GLU A 103 -4.32 11.73 -3.86
C GLU A 103 -3.30 11.68 -5.00
N ASN A 104 -3.76 11.61 -6.25
CA ASN A 104 -2.91 11.57 -7.46
C ASN A 104 -1.87 10.44 -7.47
N ASN A 105 -2.11 9.36 -6.71
CA ASN A 105 -1.14 8.29 -6.46
C ASN A 105 0.16 8.77 -5.78
N ILE A 106 0.10 9.86 -5.01
CA ILE A 106 1.26 10.43 -4.32
C ILE A 106 1.19 10.04 -2.85
N VAL A 107 2.31 9.52 -2.35
CA VAL A 107 2.56 9.29 -0.93
C VAL A 107 3.48 10.40 -0.43
N ASP A 108 2.96 11.22 0.47
CA ASP A 108 3.77 12.12 1.28
C ASP A 108 4.47 11.29 2.36
N THR A 109 5.76 11.00 2.15
CA THR A 109 6.53 10.13 3.05
C THR A 109 6.87 10.79 4.37
N LYS A 110 6.71 12.12 4.50
CA LYS A 110 7.25 12.94 5.59
C LYS A 110 8.78 12.86 5.77
N MET A 111 9.50 12.22 4.83
CA MET A 111 10.97 12.09 4.83
C MET A 111 11.66 13.11 3.91
N GLY A 112 10.94 14.14 3.45
CA GLY A 112 11.47 15.18 2.56
C GLY A 112 11.46 14.81 1.07
N PHE A 113 10.71 13.78 0.69
CA PHE A 113 10.43 13.42 -0.71
C PHE A 113 9.08 12.70 -0.80
N ASP A 114 8.52 12.67 -2.01
CA ASP A 114 7.29 11.94 -2.28
C ASP A 114 7.55 10.67 -3.07
N CYS A 115 6.66 9.69 -2.92
CA CYS A 115 6.64 8.49 -3.74
C CYS A 115 5.42 8.47 -4.64
N ARG A 116 5.61 8.14 -5.92
CA ARG A 116 4.50 7.93 -6.84
C ARG A 116 4.18 6.43 -6.93
N LEU A 117 2.91 6.09 -6.71
CA LEU A 117 2.40 4.74 -6.86
C LEU A 117 1.96 4.50 -8.32
N HIS A 118 2.23 3.30 -8.80
CA HIS A 118 1.93 2.84 -10.16
C HIS A 118 1.04 1.61 -10.15
#